data_AF-A0A0R3ID27-F1
#
_entry.id   AF-A0A0R3ID27-F1
#
_cell.length_a   1.000
_cell.length_b   1.000
_cell.length_c   1.000
_cell.angle_alpha   90.00
_cell.angle_beta   90.00
_cell.angle_gamma   90.00
#
_symmetry.space_group_name_H-M   'P 1'
#
loop_
_entity.id
_entity.type
_entity.pdbx_description
1 polymer ?
#
loop_
_entity_poly.entity_id
_entity_poly.type
_entity_poly.pdbx_seq_one_letter_code
_entity_poly.pdbx_strand_id
1 'polypeptide(L)'
;MTTIDPDPATGPINKLEAVEVPRRMWLTVCAAVVAFVGVAALIVCVVAAFTVPRPTLRPIAASESLSDGQARAVAEATVRLWMSERNERHQGNMAELTCHSDAGTTALYQLRHLTDNNAIGMLEALGFGDFTRKPGEWRLYVFINKSTTGDSTRIFRFQIQDGGLRICDVMNLKVAEL
;
A
#
# COMPACT_ATOMS: atom_id res chain seq x y z
N MET A 1 -64.22 -64.48 -40.06
CA MET A 1 -64.44 -63.31 -40.94
C MET A 1 -65.22 -62.30 -40.13
N THR A 2 -64.49 -61.38 -39.49
CA THR A 2 -64.98 -60.19 -38.81
C THR A 2 -63.80 -59.23 -38.74
N THR A 3 -64.05 -58.00 -39.16
CA THR A 3 -63.11 -56.92 -39.46
C THR A 3 -63.26 -55.78 -38.45
N ILE A 4 -62.23 -54.90 -38.36
CA ILE A 4 -62.23 -53.51 -37.84
C ILE A 4 -62.12 -53.40 -36.28
N ASP A 5 -61.27 -52.59 -35.62
CA ASP A 5 -60.34 -51.48 -35.96
C ASP A 5 -59.21 -51.39 -34.88
N PRO A 6 -58.06 -50.73 -35.14
CA PRO A 6 -57.10 -50.32 -34.13
C PRO A 6 -57.39 -48.91 -33.54
N ASP A 7 -57.29 -48.79 -32.22
CA ASP A 7 -57.53 -47.57 -31.42
C ASP A 7 -56.35 -46.56 -31.54
N PRO A 8 -56.60 -45.29 -31.91
CA PRO A 8 -55.56 -44.25 -32.01
C PRO A 8 -55.37 -43.52 -30.67
N ALA A 9 -54.63 -44.11 -29.74
CA ALA A 9 -54.17 -43.43 -28.53
C ALA A 9 -52.96 -42.51 -28.84
N THR A 10 -53.25 -41.38 -29.48
CA THR A 10 -52.30 -40.27 -29.66
C THR A 10 -52.31 -39.43 -28.37
N GLY A 11 -51.41 -39.76 -27.43
CA GLY A 11 -51.18 -38.96 -26.22
C GLY A 11 -50.43 -37.65 -26.53
N PRO A 12 -50.70 -36.57 -25.78
CA PRO A 12 -50.43 -35.21 -26.22
C PRO A 12 -48.94 -34.87 -26.25
N ILE A 13 -48.55 -34.23 -27.34
CA ILE A 13 -47.29 -33.52 -27.53
C ILE A 13 -47.15 -32.51 -26.40
N ASN A 14 -46.08 -32.63 -25.61
CA ASN A 14 -45.69 -31.64 -24.60
C ASN A 14 -45.63 -30.26 -25.27
N LYS A 15 -46.66 -29.43 -25.04
CA LYS A 15 -46.54 -27.99 -25.20
C LYS A 15 -45.49 -27.55 -24.18
N LEU A 16 -44.26 -27.39 -24.63
CA LEU A 16 -43.33 -26.44 -24.02
C LEU A 16 -44.02 -25.09 -24.15
N GLU A 17 -44.82 -24.72 -23.15
CA GLU A 17 -45.27 -23.36 -22.98
C GLU A 17 -44.00 -22.52 -22.85
N ALA A 18 -43.59 -21.92 -23.97
CA ALA A 18 -42.65 -20.82 -23.94
C ALA A 18 -43.30 -19.79 -23.02
N VAL A 19 -42.81 -19.73 -21.77
CA VAL A 19 -43.18 -18.69 -20.83
C VAL A 19 -42.70 -17.39 -21.47
N GLU A 20 -43.59 -16.74 -22.21
CA GLU A 20 -43.38 -15.40 -22.75
C GLU A 20 -43.30 -14.47 -21.54
N VAL A 21 -42.10 -14.36 -20.98
CA VAL A 21 -41.83 -13.39 -19.91
C VAL A 21 -42.19 -12.03 -20.50
N PRO A 22 -43.18 -11.32 -19.94
CA PRO A 22 -43.67 -10.09 -20.54
C PRO A 22 -42.49 -9.14 -20.73
N ARG A 23 -42.31 -8.58 -21.93
CA ARG A 23 -41.19 -7.69 -22.28
C ARG A 23 -40.99 -6.55 -21.26
N ARG A 24 -42.08 -6.15 -20.60
CA ARG A 24 -42.11 -5.17 -19.51
C ARG A 24 -41.46 -5.68 -18.20
N MET A 25 -41.65 -6.96 -17.88
CA MET A 25 -41.05 -7.64 -16.73
C MET A 25 -39.53 -7.81 -16.91
N TRP A 26 -39.07 -8.10 -18.13
CA TRP A 26 -37.64 -8.19 -18.44
C TRP A 26 -36.93 -6.83 -18.30
N LEU A 27 -37.55 -5.75 -18.78
CA LEU A 27 -37.02 -4.38 -18.62
C LEU A 27 -36.92 -3.96 -17.15
N THR A 28 -37.90 -4.29 -16.31
CA THR A 28 -37.83 -4.01 -14.87
C THR A 28 -36.74 -4.79 -14.16
N VAL A 29 -36.51 -6.05 -14.54
CA VAL A 29 -35.42 -6.87 -13.99
C VAL A 29 -34.07 -6.30 -14.41
N CYS A 30 -33.88 -5.94 -15.68
CA CYS A 30 -32.65 -5.29 -16.14
C CYS A 30 -32.38 -3.97 -15.43
N ALA A 31 -33.40 -3.11 -15.27
CA ALA A 31 -33.27 -1.84 -14.56
C ALA A 31 -32.89 -2.05 -13.08
N ALA A 32 -33.51 -3.02 -12.40
CA ALA A 32 -33.19 -3.37 -11.03
C ALA A 32 -31.75 -3.89 -10.88
N VAL A 33 -31.29 -4.74 -11.81
CA VAL A 33 -29.90 -5.25 -11.83
C VAL A 33 -28.91 -4.12 -12.04
N VAL A 34 -29.15 -3.22 -13.00
CA VAL A 34 -28.26 -2.06 -13.24
C VAL A 34 -28.20 -1.14 -12.02
N ALA A 35 -29.35 -0.87 -11.38
CA ALA A 35 -29.38 -0.08 -10.15
C ALA A 35 -28.59 -0.75 -9.02
N PHE A 36 -28.76 -2.06 -8.82
CA PHE A 36 -28.04 -2.82 -7.80
C PHE A 36 -26.52 -2.82 -8.03
N VAL A 37 -26.09 -3.05 -9.28
CA VAL A 37 -24.67 -2.98 -9.66
C VAL A 37 -24.11 -1.57 -9.42
N GLY A 38 -24.86 -0.53 -9.76
CA GLY A 38 -24.47 0.86 -9.50
C GLY A 38 -24.28 1.15 -8.01
N VAL A 39 -25.22 0.70 -7.16
CA VAL A 39 -25.12 0.84 -5.71
C VAL A 39 -23.94 0.05 -5.14
N ALA A 40 -23.75 -1.20 -5.57
CA ALA A 40 -22.63 -2.03 -5.12
C ALA A 40 -21.27 -1.42 -5.50
N ALA A 41 -21.12 -0.92 -6.74
CA ALA A 41 -19.92 -0.22 -7.18
C ALA A 41 -19.66 1.05 -6.36
N LEU A 42 -20.71 1.82 -6.05
CA LEU A 42 -20.59 3.01 -5.22
C LEU A 42 -20.15 2.66 -3.79
N ILE A 43 -20.72 1.60 -3.20
CA ILE A 43 -20.29 1.11 -1.88
C ILE A 43 -18.81 0.71 -1.92
N VAL A 44 -18.37 -0.04 -2.94
CA VAL A 44 -16.96 -0.42 -3.09
C VAL A 44 -16.06 0.80 -3.23
N CYS A 45 -16.44 1.79 -4.04
CA CYS A 45 -15.67 3.02 -4.19
C CYS A 45 -15.58 3.82 -2.88
N VAL A 46 -16.70 3.93 -2.14
CA VAL A 46 -16.74 4.62 -0.85
C VAL A 46 -15.87 3.89 0.17
N VAL A 47 -16.04 2.56 0.31
CA VAL A 47 -15.22 1.75 1.21
C VAL A 47 -13.74 1.88 0.85
N ALA A 48 -13.37 1.74 -0.43
CA ALA A 48 -11.98 1.90 -0.88
C ALA A 48 -11.41 3.30 -0.60
N ALA A 49 -12.23 4.36 -0.73
CA ALA A 49 -11.80 5.72 -0.43
C ALA A 49 -11.52 5.94 1.07
N PHE A 50 -12.18 5.18 1.95
CA PHE A 50 -11.97 5.23 3.39
C PHE A 50 -10.96 4.20 3.91
N THR A 51 -10.75 3.09 3.20
CA THR A 51 -9.87 2.01 3.64
C THR A 51 -8.45 2.09 3.08
N VAL A 52 -8.23 2.78 1.96
CA VAL A 52 -6.89 3.00 1.41
C VAL A 52 -6.28 4.25 2.08
N PRO A 53 -5.27 4.10 2.96
CA PRO A 53 -4.65 5.24 3.64
C PRO A 53 -3.96 6.12 2.58
N ARG A 54 -4.46 7.33 2.38
CA ARG A 54 -3.80 8.31 1.52
C ARG A 54 -2.63 8.94 2.27
N PRO A 55 -1.45 9.08 1.65
CA PRO A 55 -0.36 9.81 2.27
C PRO A 55 -0.77 11.26 2.50
N THR A 56 -0.61 11.72 3.74
CA THR A 56 -0.84 13.11 4.15
C THR A 56 0.45 13.92 4.14
N LEU A 57 1.59 13.24 4.10
CA LEU A 57 2.91 13.85 4.08
C LEU A 57 3.57 13.76 2.70
N ARG A 58 4.49 14.70 2.47
CA ARG A 58 5.40 14.68 1.32
C ARG A 58 6.84 14.60 1.82
N PRO A 59 7.75 13.99 1.06
CA PRO A 59 9.17 14.04 1.35
C PRO A 59 9.67 15.48 1.49
N ILE A 60 10.61 15.70 2.41
CA ILE A 60 11.21 17.02 2.62
C ILE A 60 12.01 17.38 1.37
N ALA A 61 11.78 18.59 0.83
CA ALA A 61 12.46 19.05 -0.37
C ALA A 61 13.98 19.03 -0.18
N ALA A 62 14.68 18.48 -1.16
CA ALA A 62 16.13 18.34 -1.13
C ALA A 62 16.74 18.51 -2.52
N SER A 63 17.94 19.06 -2.56
CA SER A 63 18.73 19.29 -3.77
C SER A 63 20.20 19.07 -3.46
N GLU A 64 20.97 18.62 -4.46
CA GLU A 64 22.43 18.53 -4.37
C GLU A 64 23.09 19.91 -4.19
N SER A 65 22.39 20.99 -4.54
CA SER A 65 22.86 22.36 -4.34
C SER A 65 22.78 22.88 -2.90
N LEU A 66 22.16 22.12 -1.98
CA LEU A 66 22.11 22.50 -0.57
C LEU A 66 23.52 22.55 0.03
N SER A 67 23.74 23.46 0.99
CA SER A 67 24.97 23.42 1.80
C SER A 67 24.97 22.18 2.68
N ASP A 68 26.15 21.72 3.12
CA ASP A 68 26.23 20.51 3.94
C ASP A 68 25.45 20.62 5.25
N GLY A 69 25.41 21.81 5.86
CA GLY A 69 24.60 22.07 7.06
C GLY A 69 23.09 21.96 6.79
N GLN A 70 22.61 22.47 5.65
CA GLN A 70 21.21 22.34 5.24
C GLN A 70 20.86 20.90 4.88
N ALA A 71 21.72 20.22 4.10
CA ALA A 71 21.55 18.83 3.71
C ALA A 71 21.48 17.91 4.94
N ARG A 72 22.38 18.12 5.91
CA ARG A 72 22.35 17.42 7.20
C ARG A 72 21.04 17.67 7.95
N ALA A 73 20.62 18.92 8.10
CA ALA A 73 19.39 19.26 8.81
C ALA A 73 18.15 18.58 8.17
N VAL A 74 18.09 18.56 6.84
CA VAL A 74 17.04 17.86 6.08
C VAL A 74 17.09 16.36 6.33
N ALA A 75 18.28 15.74 6.32
CA ALA A 75 18.45 14.31 6.61
C ALA A 75 18.01 13.96 8.04
N GLU A 76 18.41 14.73 9.04
CA GLU A 76 17.99 14.52 10.43
C GLU A 76 16.47 14.68 10.60
N ALA A 77 15.87 15.69 9.99
CA ALA A 77 14.42 15.90 10.01
C ALA A 77 13.67 14.74 9.33
N THR A 78 14.18 14.27 8.19
CA THR A 78 13.61 13.14 7.45
C THR A 78 13.62 11.86 8.29
N VAL A 79 14.70 11.58 9.01
CA VAL A 79 14.78 10.42 9.92
C VAL A 79 13.77 10.53 11.05
N ARG A 80 13.69 11.68 11.72
CA ARG A 80 12.72 11.89 12.82
C ARG A 80 11.29 11.67 12.34
N LEU A 81 10.95 12.24 11.18
CA LEU A 81 9.64 12.09 10.58
C LEU A 81 9.35 10.62 10.24
N TRP A 82 10.27 9.93 9.57
CA TRP A 82 10.11 8.52 9.23
C TRP A 82 9.92 7.63 10.47
N MET A 83 10.66 7.87 11.56
CA MET A 83 10.48 7.13 12.81
C MET A 83 9.11 7.38 13.43
N SER A 84 8.63 8.63 13.42
CA SER A 84 7.30 9.00 13.92
C SER A 84 6.21 8.25 13.15
N GLU A 85 6.20 8.34 11.82
CA GLU A 85 5.21 7.68 10.97
C GLU A 85 5.29 6.15 11.08
N ARG A 86 6.49 5.59 11.28
CA ARG A 86 6.68 4.16 11.55
C ARG A 86 6.03 3.75 12.87
N ASN A 87 6.28 4.51 13.94
CA ASN A 87 5.76 4.24 15.27
C ASN A 87 4.23 4.37 15.30
N GLU A 88 3.68 5.33 14.56
CA GLU A 88 2.23 5.53 14.38
C GLU A 88 1.61 4.56 13.35
N ARG A 89 2.44 3.78 12.65
CA ARG A 89 2.05 2.77 11.66
C ARG A 89 1.31 3.38 10.46
N HIS A 90 1.61 4.63 10.12
CA HIS A 90 1.07 5.33 8.96
C HIS A 90 1.74 4.84 7.67
N GLN A 91 1.26 3.71 7.15
CA GLN A 91 1.84 3.01 5.98
C GLN A 91 1.98 3.91 4.74
N GLY A 92 0.96 4.72 4.44
CA GLY A 92 1.00 5.64 3.29
C GLY A 92 2.13 6.67 3.40
N ASN A 93 2.29 7.28 4.57
CA ASN A 93 3.36 8.25 4.82
C ASN A 93 4.73 7.57 4.83
N MET A 94 4.83 6.39 5.42
CA MET A 94 6.06 5.60 5.40
C MET A 94 6.49 5.21 3.98
N ALA A 95 5.54 4.88 3.10
CA ALA A 95 5.81 4.60 1.69
C ALA A 95 6.34 5.84 0.98
N GLU A 96 5.78 7.03 1.25
CA GLU A 96 6.31 8.28 0.68
C GLU A 96 7.72 8.62 1.18
N LEU A 97 8.03 8.33 2.44
CA LEU A 97 9.35 8.63 3.00
C LEU A 97 10.42 7.57 2.66
N THR A 98 10.04 6.48 2.00
CA THR A 98 10.93 5.37 1.65
C THR A 98 11.17 5.31 0.13
N CYS A 99 12.37 4.91 -0.30
CA CYS A 99 12.68 4.77 -1.74
C CYS A 99 11.92 3.59 -2.36
N HIS A 100 11.55 3.73 -3.64
CA HIS A 100 10.76 2.72 -4.36
C HIS A 100 11.59 1.58 -4.98
N SER A 101 12.89 1.79 -5.20
CA SER A 101 13.71 0.96 -6.11
C SER A 101 14.43 -0.23 -5.48
N ASP A 102 14.53 -0.30 -4.15
CA ASP A 102 15.55 -1.15 -3.53
C ASP A 102 14.94 -2.39 -2.83
N ALA A 103 14.46 -3.36 -3.63
CA ALA A 103 13.96 -4.62 -3.09
C ALA A 103 15.00 -5.29 -2.17
N GLY A 104 14.63 -5.52 -0.90
CA GLY A 104 15.48 -6.19 0.09
C GLY A 104 16.14 -5.28 1.12
N THR A 105 15.92 -3.97 1.10
CA THR A 105 16.45 -3.07 2.13
C THR A 105 15.70 -3.20 3.45
N THR A 106 16.38 -2.83 4.54
CA THR A 106 15.77 -2.84 5.87
C THR A 106 14.62 -1.84 5.95
N ALA A 107 14.71 -0.71 5.23
CA ALA A 107 13.64 0.27 5.15
C ALA A 107 12.35 -0.33 4.55
N LEU A 108 12.46 -1.03 3.42
CA LEU A 108 11.34 -1.72 2.79
C LEU A 108 10.83 -2.91 3.62
N TYR A 109 11.71 -3.62 4.32
CA TYR A 109 11.31 -4.67 5.26
C TYR A 109 10.42 -4.13 6.38
N GLN A 110 10.75 -2.96 6.94
CA GLN A 110 9.92 -2.30 7.96
C GLN A 110 8.54 -1.91 7.41
N LEU A 111 8.48 -1.39 6.17
CA LEU A 111 7.22 -1.07 5.50
C LEU A 111 6.34 -2.32 5.29
N ARG A 112 6.94 -3.45 4.89
CA ARG A 112 6.22 -4.74 4.77
C ARG A 112 5.68 -5.22 6.13
N HIS A 113 6.48 -5.12 7.19
CA HIS A 113 6.03 -5.51 8.54
C HIS A 113 4.85 -4.69 9.04
N LEU A 114 4.81 -3.40 8.68
CA LEU A 114 3.65 -2.56 8.95
C LEU A 114 2.43 -3.03 8.18
N THR A 115 2.59 -3.41 6.92
CA THR A 115 1.52 -3.93 6.05
C THR A 115 0.93 -5.22 6.60
N ASP A 116 1.77 -6.12 7.08
CA ASP A 116 1.37 -7.41 7.66
C ASP A 116 0.83 -7.29 9.10
N ASN A 117 0.69 -6.07 9.62
CA ASN A 117 0.25 -5.77 10.98
C ASN A 117 1.13 -6.42 12.09
N ASN A 118 2.37 -6.77 11.77
CA ASN A 118 3.30 -7.41 12.70
C ASN A 118 3.70 -6.47 13.84
N ALA A 119 3.89 -7.02 15.05
CA ALA A 119 4.38 -6.25 16.19
C ALA A 119 5.76 -5.66 15.86
N ILE A 120 5.87 -4.33 15.90
CA ILE A 120 7.12 -3.61 15.71
C ILE A 120 7.46 -2.83 16.99
N GLY A 121 8.70 -2.92 17.45
CA GLY A 121 9.16 -2.08 18.56
C GLY A 121 9.20 -0.61 18.15
N MET A 122 9.00 0.28 19.13
CA MET A 122 9.14 1.72 18.95
C MET A 122 10.60 2.08 18.70
N LEU A 123 10.83 3.04 17.81
CA LEU A 123 12.15 3.61 17.53
C LEU A 123 12.20 5.06 17.98
N GLU A 124 13.27 5.43 18.67
CA GLU A 124 13.55 6.81 19.06
C GLU A 124 14.97 7.17 18.65
N ALA A 125 15.14 8.33 18.02
CA ALA A 125 16.47 8.88 17.72
C ALA A 125 17.01 9.60 18.97
N LEU A 126 18.00 9.00 19.62
CA LEU A 126 18.71 9.58 20.76
C LEU A 126 19.69 10.66 20.33
N GLY A 127 20.22 10.57 19.11
CA GLY A 127 21.18 11.53 18.59
C GLY A 127 21.62 11.23 17.16
N PHE A 128 22.31 12.21 16.57
CA PHE A 128 22.80 12.16 15.20
C PHE A 128 24.32 12.25 15.19
N GLY A 129 24.97 11.30 14.52
CA GLY A 129 26.42 11.23 14.37
C GLY A 129 26.89 11.86 13.06
N ASP A 130 27.87 11.25 12.41
CA ASP A 130 28.42 11.75 11.15
C ASP A 130 27.38 11.81 10.03
N PHE A 131 27.55 12.81 9.17
CA PHE A 131 26.80 12.98 7.94
C PHE A 131 27.80 12.98 6.79
N THR A 132 27.57 12.11 5.80
CA THR A 132 28.38 12.06 4.59
C THR A 132 27.48 12.18 3.38
N ARG A 133 27.93 12.98 2.40
CA ARG A 133 27.21 13.20 1.16
C ARG A 133 28.14 12.98 -0.02
N LYS A 134 27.66 12.20 -0.98
CA LYS A 134 28.23 12.05 -2.31
C LYS A 134 27.13 12.31 -3.33
N PRO A 135 27.46 12.65 -4.59
CA PRO A 135 26.45 12.84 -5.62
C PRO A 135 25.51 11.63 -5.70
N GLY A 136 24.21 11.86 -5.52
CA GLY A 136 23.18 10.83 -5.59
C GLY A 136 23.03 9.93 -4.36
N GLU A 137 23.86 10.08 -3.31
CA GLU A 137 23.73 9.26 -2.10
C GLU A 137 24.18 10.01 -0.84
N TRP A 138 23.29 10.08 0.14
CA TRP A 138 23.59 10.67 1.45
C TRP A 138 23.53 9.58 2.52
N ARG A 139 24.33 9.75 3.58
CA ARG A 139 24.32 8.85 4.74
C ARG A 139 24.36 9.64 6.04
N LEU A 140 23.57 9.19 7.01
CA LEU A 140 23.51 9.78 8.35
C LEU A 140 23.58 8.67 9.39
N TYR A 141 24.52 8.81 10.33
CA TYR A 141 24.62 7.94 11.49
C TYR A 141 23.61 8.39 12.53
N VAL A 142 22.84 7.45 13.06
CA VAL A 142 21.78 7.73 14.03
C VAL A 142 21.90 6.76 15.18
N PHE A 143 21.96 7.29 16.39
CA PHE A 143 21.89 6.52 17.63
C PHE A 143 20.41 6.34 17.95
N ILE A 144 19.97 5.08 17.97
CA ILE A 144 18.57 4.73 18.16
C ILE A 144 18.38 3.93 19.43
N ASN A 145 17.30 4.22 20.16
CA ASN A 145 16.76 3.29 21.15
C ASN A 145 15.64 2.49 20.48
N LYS A 146 15.70 1.17 20.60
CA LYS A 146 14.58 0.30 20.25
C LYS A 146 14.06 -0.37 21.50
N SER A 147 12.78 -0.16 21.81
CA SER A 147 12.16 -0.64 23.06
C SER A 147 12.34 -2.14 23.34
N THR A 148 12.53 -2.96 22.30
CA THR A 148 12.69 -4.42 22.40
C THR A 148 14.13 -4.90 22.53
N THR A 149 15.12 -4.12 22.07
CA THR A 149 16.53 -4.58 21.97
C THR A 149 17.55 -3.61 22.57
N GLY A 150 17.11 -2.47 23.09
CA GLY A 150 17.97 -1.42 23.63
C GLY A 150 18.62 -0.55 22.55
N ASP A 151 19.68 0.14 22.96
CA ASP A 151 20.35 1.16 22.17
C ASP A 151 21.25 0.55 21.08
N SER A 152 21.26 1.17 19.91
CA SER A 152 22.14 0.76 18.81
C SER A 152 22.38 1.89 17.81
N THR A 153 23.46 1.78 17.03
CA THR A 153 23.74 2.73 15.94
C THR A 153 23.24 2.16 14.61
N ARG A 154 22.61 3.01 13.80
CA ARG A 154 22.18 2.71 12.44
C ARG A 154 22.71 3.75 11.47
N ILE A 155 22.92 3.33 10.23
CA ILE A 155 23.24 4.23 9.12
C ILE A 155 22.02 4.30 8.23
N PHE A 156 21.46 5.49 8.11
CA PHE A 156 20.38 5.78 7.18
C PHE A 156 20.99 6.19 5.85
N ARG A 157 20.62 5.49 4.78
CA ARG A 157 20.99 5.85 3.40
C ARG A 157 19.83 6.58 2.76
N PHE A 158 20.11 7.68 2.09
CA PHE A 158 19.11 8.50 1.42
C PHE A 158 19.45 8.72 -0.05
N GLN A 159 18.41 9.00 -0.82
CA GLN A 159 18.50 9.53 -2.18
C GLN A 159 17.47 10.63 -2.37
N ILE A 160 17.78 11.57 -3.26
CA ILE A 160 16.81 12.56 -3.72
C ILE A 160 16.00 11.93 -4.85
N GLN A 161 14.69 11.78 -4.64
CA GLN A 161 13.74 11.29 -5.64
C GLN A 161 12.59 12.29 -5.75
N ASP A 162 12.25 12.69 -6.97
CA ASP A 162 11.17 13.66 -7.25
C ASP A 162 11.33 14.99 -6.49
N GLY A 163 12.58 15.42 -6.27
CA GLY A 163 12.91 16.67 -5.56
C GLY A 163 12.80 16.59 -4.04
N GLY A 164 12.58 15.41 -3.46
CA GLY A 164 12.53 15.19 -2.02
C GLY A 164 13.49 14.10 -1.54
N LEU A 165 13.94 14.22 -0.29
CA LEU A 165 14.83 13.23 0.33
C LEU A 165 14.03 12.02 0.83
N ARG A 166 14.39 10.83 0.38
CA ARG A 166 13.77 9.55 0.80
C ARG A 166 14.79 8.62 1.42
N ILE A 167 14.36 7.77 2.35
CA ILE A 167 15.20 6.76 3.01
C ILE A 167 15.19 5.49 2.16
N CYS A 168 16.36 5.08 1.67
CA CYS A 168 16.49 3.90 0.84
C CYS A 168 16.88 2.66 1.66
N ASP A 169 17.70 2.84 2.71
CA ASP A 169 18.10 1.73 3.58
C ASP A 169 18.42 2.18 5.01
N VAL A 170 18.34 1.23 5.94
CA VAL A 170 18.68 1.38 7.36
C VAL A 170 19.65 0.25 7.73
N MET A 171 20.93 0.53 7.66
CA MET A 171 21.99 -0.48 7.83
C MET A 171 22.47 -0.54 9.29
N ASN A 172 22.90 -1.73 9.72
CA ASN A 172 23.65 -1.88 10.95
C ASN A 172 25.08 -1.37 10.75
N LEU A 173 25.64 -0.71 11.77
CA LEU A 173 27.03 -0.24 11.73
C LEU A 173 28.03 -1.36 11.36
N LYS A 174 27.80 -2.59 11.88
CA LYS A 174 28.62 -3.77 11.60
C LYS A 174 28.61 -4.25 10.15
N VAL A 175 27.62 -3.84 9.35
CA VAL A 175 27.44 -4.29 7.95
C VAL A 175 28.02 -3.29 6.96
N ALA A 176 28.26 -2.04 7.38
CA ALA A 176 28.71 -0.96 6.49
C ALA A 176 30.25 -0.86 6.33
N GLU A 177 31.02 -1.72 7.00
CA GLU A 177 32.49 -1.81 6.90
C GLU A 177 32.97 -2.92 5.94
N LEU A 178 32.04 -3.59 5.25
CA LEU A 178 32.30 -4.57 4.19
C LEU A 178 32.06 -3.95 2.81
#